data_AF-A0A0G1NKI3-F1
#
_entry.id   AF-A0A0G1NKI3-F1
#
_cell.length_a   1.000
_cell.length_b   1.000
_cell.length_c   1.000
_cell.angle_alpha   90.00
_cell.angle_beta   90.00
_cell.angle_gamma   90.00
#
_symmetry.space_group_name_H-M   'P 1'
#
loop_
_entity.id
_entity.type
_entity.pdbx_description
1 polymer ?
#
loop_
_entity_poly.entity_id
_entity_poly.type
_entity_poly.pdbx_seq_one_letter_code
_entity_poly.pdbx_strand_id
1 'polypeptide(L)'
;MNHEVLAYLKAGITDTGLTNIIAKFQTLYPYLQQIASANHIKDPFDHRVVEAYWLGNKLLDAIPAKTFYRHLTNPLHLPRQSSHKAMDRLKNKLAQGALMHHSFHVLNIWRRTGHHDIEHTLDSLDQCIISWGQVTAVAGPILTVTRQPLILHQNKLALGAPITQQIIRPFTATSTFDQIKDNDIISLHWNTPCEIISAYQLTNLKKYTNWSLKLANQTI
;
A
#
# COMPACT_ATOMS: atom_id res chain seq x y z
N MET A 1 2.87 -12.06 -6.70
CA MET A 1 1.54 -11.61 -6.23
C MET A 1 0.34 -12.24 -6.98
N ASN A 2 0.45 -12.71 -8.23
CA ASN A 2 -0.67 -13.41 -8.94
C ASN A 2 -0.80 -14.92 -8.65
N HIS A 3 0.25 -15.58 -8.13
CA HIS A 3 0.27 -17.03 -7.98
C HIS A 3 -0.45 -17.54 -6.72
N GLU A 4 -0.51 -16.72 -5.66
CA GLU A 4 -1.15 -17.11 -4.39
C GLU A 4 -2.67 -17.14 -4.49
N VAL A 5 -3.28 -16.17 -5.20
CA VAL A 5 -4.74 -16.13 -5.41
C VAL A 5 -5.20 -17.31 -6.28
N LEU A 6 -4.44 -17.65 -7.33
CA LEU A 6 -4.74 -18.81 -8.19
C LEU A 6 -4.50 -20.15 -7.49
N ALA A 7 -3.48 -20.25 -6.63
CA ALA A 7 -3.21 -21.45 -5.85
C ALA A 7 -4.32 -21.73 -4.82
N TYR A 8 -4.84 -20.70 -4.16
CA TYR A 8 -5.94 -20.84 -3.19
C TYR A 8 -7.28 -21.21 -3.85
N LEU A 9 -7.59 -20.67 -5.03
CA LEU A 9 -8.79 -21.02 -5.79
C LEU A 9 -8.79 -22.48 -6.27
N LYS A 10 -7.62 -23.04 -6.59
CA LYS A 10 -7.47 -24.46 -6.97
C LYS A 10 -7.56 -25.43 -5.80
N ALA A 11 -7.19 -25.00 -4.58
CA ALA A 11 -7.11 -25.88 -3.42
C ALA A 11 -8.46 -26.13 -2.73
N GLY A 12 -9.51 -25.33 -3.02
CA GLY A 12 -10.85 -25.55 -2.45
C GLY A 12 -10.94 -25.37 -0.93
N ILE A 13 -9.92 -24.78 -0.29
CA ILE A 13 -9.87 -24.61 1.16
C ILE A 13 -10.47 -23.24 1.52
N THR A 14 -11.68 -23.27 2.08
CA THR A 14 -12.36 -22.10 2.66
C THR A 14 -11.86 -21.87 4.09
N ASP A 15 -10.81 -21.08 4.25
CA ASP A 15 -10.30 -20.63 5.54
C ASP A 15 -10.33 -19.10 5.66
N THR A 16 -10.16 -18.57 6.88
CA THR A 16 -9.94 -17.15 7.23
C THR A 16 -8.92 -16.44 6.34
N GLY A 17 -7.89 -17.16 5.85
CA GLY A 17 -6.95 -16.66 4.84
C GLY A 17 -7.60 -16.28 3.51
N LEU A 18 -8.54 -17.10 3.01
CA LEU A 18 -9.30 -16.82 1.78
C LEU A 18 -10.22 -15.61 1.97
N THR A 19 -10.89 -15.49 3.12
CA THR A 19 -11.72 -14.32 3.46
C THR A 19 -10.90 -13.04 3.48
N ASN A 20 -9.68 -13.07 4.04
CA ASN A 20 -8.77 -11.92 4.07
C ASN A 20 -8.23 -11.54 2.69
N ILE A 21 -7.94 -12.53 1.84
CA ILE A 21 -7.55 -12.29 0.45
C ILE A 21 -8.70 -11.66 -0.33
N ILE A 22 -9.93 -12.19 -0.20
CA ILE A 22 -11.14 -11.67 -0.84
C ILE A 22 -11.44 -10.23 -0.36
N ALA A 23 -11.33 -9.95 0.95
CA ALA A 23 -11.59 -8.61 1.48
C ALA A 23 -10.54 -7.57 1.02
N LYS A 24 -9.24 -7.94 0.99
CA LYS A 24 -8.19 -7.09 0.42
C LYS A 24 -8.43 -6.86 -1.07
N PHE A 25 -8.86 -7.89 -1.79
CA PHE A 25 -9.21 -7.80 -3.21
C PHE A 25 -10.41 -6.86 -3.45
N GLN A 26 -11.43 -6.89 -2.59
CA GLN A 26 -12.58 -5.97 -2.66
C GLN A 26 -12.18 -4.50 -2.52
N THR A 27 -11.16 -4.20 -1.72
CA THR A 27 -10.65 -2.82 -1.58
C THR A 27 -9.70 -2.46 -2.72
N LEU A 28 -8.74 -3.33 -3.03
CA LEU A 28 -7.67 -3.09 -4.01
C LEU A 28 -8.19 -2.99 -5.44
N TYR A 29 -8.98 -3.98 -5.86
CA TYR A 29 -9.35 -4.14 -7.26
C TYR A 29 -10.05 -2.90 -7.84
N PRO A 30 -10.96 -2.23 -7.13
CA PRO A 30 -11.57 -1.00 -7.63
C PRO A 30 -10.58 0.17 -7.81
N TYR A 31 -9.45 0.22 -7.07
CA TYR A 31 -8.40 1.21 -7.36
C TYR A 31 -7.73 0.89 -8.71
N LEU A 32 -7.35 -0.37 -8.90
CA LEU A 32 -6.70 -0.83 -10.13
C LEU A 32 -7.60 -0.58 -11.35
N GLN A 33 -8.90 -0.86 -11.25
CA GLN A 33 -9.86 -0.58 -12.32
C GLN A 33 -9.92 0.91 -12.66
N GLN A 34 -9.92 1.79 -11.65
CA GLN A 34 -9.99 3.23 -11.88
C GLN A 34 -8.71 3.80 -12.48
N ILE A 35 -7.55 3.33 -12.00
CA ILE A 35 -6.24 3.71 -12.56
C ILE A 35 -6.15 3.24 -14.02
N ALA A 36 -6.52 1.99 -14.30
CA ALA A 36 -6.49 1.43 -15.66
C ALA A 36 -7.43 2.20 -16.61
N SER A 37 -8.68 2.42 -16.19
CA SER A 37 -9.69 3.15 -16.96
C SER A 37 -9.27 4.58 -17.28
N ALA A 38 -8.76 5.32 -16.28
CA ALA A 38 -8.29 6.70 -16.46
C ALA A 38 -7.09 6.82 -17.42
N ASN A 39 -6.36 5.72 -17.63
CA ASN A 39 -5.18 5.66 -18.51
C ASN A 39 -5.43 4.84 -19.78
N HIS A 40 -6.67 4.48 -20.09
CA HIS A 40 -7.05 3.67 -21.25
C HIS A 40 -6.33 2.31 -21.34
N ILE A 41 -6.01 1.72 -20.19
CA ILE A 41 -5.44 0.38 -20.06
C ILE A 41 -6.58 -0.60 -19.82
N LYS A 42 -6.65 -1.66 -20.65
CA LYS A 42 -7.75 -2.64 -20.58
C LYS A 42 -7.67 -3.55 -19.36
N ASP A 43 -6.46 -3.97 -19.00
CA ASP A 43 -6.21 -4.89 -17.90
C ASP A 43 -5.89 -4.14 -16.61
N PRO A 44 -6.74 -4.20 -15.56
CA PRO A 44 -6.44 -3.65 -14.24
C PRO A 44 -5.19 -4.24 -13.60
N PHE A 45 -4.75 -5.43 -14.01
CA PHE A 45 -3.55 -6.10 -13.51
C PHE A 45 -2.30 -5.84 -14.38
N ASP A 46 -2.38 -4.95 -15.37
CA ASP A 46 -1.20 -4.48 -16.09
C ASP A 46 -0.16 -3.98 -15.08
N HIS A 47 1.09 -4.44 -15.22
CA HIS A 47 2.16 -4.13 -14.26
C HIS A 47 2.31 -2.64 -13.98
N ARG A 48 2.03 -1.77 -14.97
CA ARG A 48 2.10 -0.31 -14.81
C ARG A 48 1.01 0.21 -13.87
N VAL A 49 -0.18 -0.39 -13.93
CA VAL A 49 -1.33 -0.05 -13.08
C VAL A 49 -1.09 -0.52 -11.66
N VAL A 50 -0.59 -1.75 -11.50
CA VAL A 50 -0.22 -2.29 -10.18
C VAL A 50 0.89 -1.46 -9.55
N GLU A 51 1.94 -1.14 -10.30
CA GLU A 51 3.02 -0.27 -9.85
C GLU A 51 2.49 1.12 -9.45
N ALA A 52 1.58 1.71 -10.24
CA ALA A 52 1.00 3.02 -9.95
C ALA A 52 0.31 3.04 -8.58
N TYR A 53 -0.46 2.00 -8.26
CA TYR A 53 -1.11 1.89 -6.96
C TYR A 53 -0.11 1.61 -5.83
N TRP A 54 0.87 0.74 -6.08
CA TRP A 54 1.72 0.14 -5.05
C TRP A 54 2.98 0.95 -4.73
N LEU A 55 3.76 1.31 -5.75
CA LEU A 55 5.02 2.06 -5.66
C LEU A 55 4.87 3.51 -6.12
N GLY A 56 3.84 3.78 -6.92
CA GLY A 56 3.56 5.07 -7.52
C GLY A 56 4.27 5.29 -8.85
N ASN A 57 3.54 5.85 -9.81
CA ASN A 57 4.07 6.36 -11.07
C ASN A 57 3.11 7.37 -11.70
N LYS A 58 3.46 7.85 -12.90
CA LYS A 58 2.72 8.91 -13.63
C LYS A 58 1.26 8.58 -13.96
N LEU A 59 0.84 7.31 -13.92
CA LEU A 59 -0.56 6.96 -14.20
C LEU A 59 -1.53 7.56 -13.18
N LEU A 60 -1.04 7.88 -11.98
CA LEU A 60 -1.84 8.54 -10.94
C LEU A 60 -2.22 9.98 -11.29
N ASP A 61 -1.44 10.64 -12.17
CA ASP A 61 -1.64 12.05 -12.53
C ASP A 61 -2.86 12.23 -13.46
N ALA A 62 -3.29 11.16 -14.15
CA ALA A 62 -4.42 11.18 -15.07
C ALA A 62 -5.80 11.12 -14.36
N ILE A 63 -5.83 10.98 -13.03
CA ILE A 63 -7.06 10.69 -12.28
C ILE A 63 -7.62 11.99 -11.68
N PRO A 64 -8.80 12.47 -12.13
CA PRO A 64 -9.38 13.69 -11.57
C PRO A 64 -9.80 13.51 -10.10
N ALA A 65 -9.63 14.54 -9.28
CA ALA A 65 -10.03 14.53 -7.87
C ALA A 65 -11.51 14.14 -7.67
N LYS A 66 -12.40 14.54 -8.58
CA LYS A 66 -13.83 14.16 -8.57
C LYS A 66 -14.03 12.65 -8.78
N THR A 67 -13.24 12.02 -9.64
CA THR A 67 -13.27 10.57 -9.86
C THR A 67 -12.79 9.85 -8.61
N PHE A 68 -11.70 10.34 -7.99
CA PHE A 68 -11.20 9.77 -6.75
C PHE A 68 -12.21 9.93 -5.60
N TYR A 69 -12.83 11.11 -5.45
CA TYR A 69 -13.89 11.33 -4.47
C TYR A 69 -15.03 10.32 -4.62
N ARG A 70 -15.56 10.18 -5.83
CA ARG A 70 -16.66 9.22 -6.11
C ARG A 70 -16.24 7.78 -5.83
N HIS A 71 -14.99 7.43 -6.15
CA HIS A 71 -14.47 6.11 -5.82
C HIS A 71 -14.49 5.87 -4.31
N LEU A 72 -14.00 6.81 -3.50
CA LEU A 72 -14.00 6.69 -2.04
C LEU A 72 -15.41 6.67 -1.45
N THR A 73 -16.31 7.55 -1.91
CA THR A 73 -17.66 7.66 -1.33
C THR A 73 -18.67 6.66 -1.87
N ASN A 74 -18.27 5.77 -2.79
CA ASN A 74 -19.14 4.67 -3.21
C ASN A 74 -19.42 3.76 -1.99
N PRO A 75 -20.67 3.31 -1.77
CA PRO A 75 -21.04 2.40 -0.68
C PRO A 75 -20.11 1.19 -0.43
N LEU A 76 -19.32 0.78 -1.44
CA LEU A 76 -18.33 -0.29 -1.34
C LEU A 76 -17.03 0.11 -0.58
N HIS A 77 -16.75 1.40 -0.40
CA HIS A 77 -15.42 1.89 0.01
C HIS A 77 -15.40 2.79 1.24
N LEU A 78 -16.50 3.47 1.57
CA LEU A 78 -16.62 4.21 2.82
C LEU A 78 -17.95 3.88 3.51
N PRO A 79 -17.95 3.61 4.83
CA PRO A 79 -19.16 3.32 5.55
C PRO A 79 -20.08 4.54 5.59
N ARG A 80 -21.40 4.28 5.44
CA ARG A 80 -22.48 5.28 5.44
C ARG A 80 -22.52 6.20 6.67
N GLN A 81 -21.83 5.86 7.75
CA GLN A 81 -21.82 6.59 9.03
C GLN A 81 -20.65 7.57 9.21
N SER A 82 -19.92 7.91 8.14
CA SER A 82 -18.82 8.86 8.25
C SER A 82 -19.34 10.27 8.58
N SER A 83 -18.76 10.92 9.60
CA SER A 83 -19.20 12.26 10.02
C SER A 83 -18.97 13.29 8.91
N HIS A 84 -19.81 14.33 8.85
CA HIS A 84 -19.65 15.45 7.92
C HIS A 84 -18.23 16.06 7.99
N LYS A 85 -17.67 16.18 9.20
CA LYS A 85 -16.31 16.68 9.41
C LYS A 85 -15.23 15.79 8.77
N ALA A 86 -15.39 14.47 8.83
CA ALA A 86 -14.46 13.54 8.17
C ALA A 86 -14.57 13.63 6.64
N MET A 87 -15.78 13.79 6.11
CA MET A 87 -16.01 14.02 4.68
C MET A 87 -15.38 15.31 4.18
N ASP A 88 -15.52 16.41 4.91
CA ASP A 88 -14.96 17.70 4.50
C ASP A 88 -13.43 17.69 4.56
N ARG A 89 -12.85 17.06 5.58
CA ARG A 89 -11.41 16.79 5.64
C ARG A 89 -10.92 16.01 4.42
N LEU A 90 -11.64 14.96 4.01
CA LEU A 90 -11.30 14.19 2.83
C LEU A 90 -11.39 15.03 1.55
N LYS A 91 -12.48 15.78 1.35
CA LYS A 91 -12.65 16.68 0.20
C LYS A 91 -11.49 17.68 0.10
N ASN A 92 -11.09 18.26 1.23
CA ASN A 92 -9.96 19.21 1.28
C ASN A 92 -8.65 18.56 0.87
N LYS A 93 -8.38 17.31 1.27
CA LYS A 93 -7.19 16.58 0.84
C LYS A 93 -7.22 16.24 -0.65
N LEU A 94 -8.37 15.84 -1.18
CA LEU A 94 -8.55 15.58 -2.61
C LEU A 94 -8.32 16.84 -3.45
N ALA A 95 -8.85 17.98 -3.02
CA ALA A 95 -8.65 19.27 -3.68
C ALA A 95 -7.18 19.72 -3.70
N GLN A 96 -6.37 19.27 -2.74
CA GLN A 96 -4.94 19.56 -2.68
C GLN A 96 -4.09 18.63 -3.56
N GLY A 97 -4.70 17.65 -4.24
CA GLY A 97 -3.99 16.71 -5.12
C GLY A 97 -3.69 15.35 -4.48
N ALA A 98 -4.60 14.82 -3.66
CA ALA A 98 -4.51 13.42 -3.23
C ALA A 98 -4.53 12.47 -4.44
N LEU A 99 -3.77 11.37 -4.34
CA LEU A 99 -3.57 10.41 -5.42
C LEU A 99 -3.99 9.01 -5.01
N MET A 100 -4.44 8.20 -5.97
CA MET A 100 -4.90 6.81 -5.79
C MET A 100 -3.74 5.83 -5.51
N HIS A 101 -2.87 6.18 -4.56
CA HIS A 101 -1.74 5.40 -4.11
C HIS A 101 -2.06 4.67 -2.80
N HIS A 102 -1.46 3.49 -2.57
CA HIS A 102 -1.72 2.67 -1.39
C HIS A 102 -1.46 3.44 -0.08
N SER A 103 -0.37 4.21 0.01
CA SER A 103 -0.08 5.02 1.19
C SER A 103 -1.16 6.06 1.49
N PHE A 104 -1.83 6.63 0.48
CA PHE A 104 -2.94 7.56 0.73
C PHE A 104 -4.11 6.82 1.38
N HIS A 105 -4.47 5.65 0.83
CA HIS A 105 -5.53 4.83 1.39
C HIS A 105 -5.25 4.49 2.86
N VAL A 106 -4.06 3.98 3.17
CA VAL A 106 -3.69 3.57 4.53
C VAL A 106 -3.63 4.75 5.51
N LEU A 107 -3.08 5.90 5.09
CA LEU A 107 -2.79 7.02 6.02
C LEU A 107 -3.91 8.05 6.13
N ASN A 108 -4.81 8.13 5.14
CA ASN A 108 -5.81 9.21 5.06
C ASN A 108 -7.25 8.75 5.14
N ILE A 109 -7.51 7.44 5.03
CA ILE A 109 -8.86 6.88 5.16
C ILE A 109 -9.01 6.33 6.58
N TRP A 110 -9.93 6.92 7.34
CA TRP A 110 -10.08 6.75 8.80
C TRP A 110 -10.66 5.40 9.24
N ARG A 111 -11.01 4.51 8.30
CA ARG A 111 -11.48 3.15 8.59
C ARG A 111 -10.83 2.16 7.65
N ARG A 112 -10.30 1.08 8.20
CA ARG A 112 -9.94 -0.12 7.44
C ARG A 112 -11.19 -0.60 6.70
N THR A 113 -11.12 -0.67 5.38
CA THR A 113 -12.10 -1.42 4.60
C THR A 113 -11.79 -2.92 4.79
N GLY A 114 -12.66 -3.64 5.52
CA GLY A 114 -12.43 -5.02 5.99
C GLY A 114 -13.08 -5.33 7.35
N HIS A 115 -12.92 -6.56 7.86
CA HIS A 115 -13.79 -7.17 8.89
C HIS A 115 -13.80 -6.56 10.31
N HIS A 116 -12.99 -5.55 10.64
CA HIS A 116 -13.00 -4.97 11.99
C HIS A 116 -12.90 -3.44 12.00
N ASP A 117 -13.89 -2.82 12.67
CA ASP A 117 -13.99 -1.39 12.96
C ASP A 117 -13.03 -1.01 14.11
N ILE A 118 -11.74 -1.31 13.95
CA ILE A 118 -10.69 -1.00 14.94
C ILE A 118 -9.89 0.19 14.43
N GLU A 119 -9.69 1.20 15.29
CA GLU A 119 -8.83 2.34 14.98
C GLU A 119 -7.42 1.87 14.61
N HIS A 120 -6.82 2.50 13.61
CA HIS A 120 -5.46 2.21 13.20
C HIS A 120 -4.47 2.53 14.35
N THR A 121 -3.76 1.52 14.86
CA THR A 121 -2.56 1.77 15.69
C THR A 121 -1.41 2.21 14.79
N LEU A 122 -0.44 2.95 15.34
CA LEU A 122 0.78 3.35 14.61
C LEU A 122 1.51 2.14 14.01
N ASP A 123 1.64 1.06 14.78
CA ASP A 123 2.23 -0.21 14.31
C ASP A 123 1.46 -0.78 13.11
N SER A 124 0.13 -0.77 13.19
CA SER A 124 -0.72 -1.25 12.11
C SER A 124 -0.64 -0.40 10.84
N LEU A 125 -0.30 0.89 10.97
CA LEU A 125 -0.04 1.79 9.83
C LEU A 125 1.35 1.53 9.25
N ASP A 126 2.39 1.44 10.09
CA ASP A 126 3.76 1.12 9.68
C ASP A 126 3.82 -0.17 8.87
N GLN A 127 3.12 -1.21 9.33
CA GLN A 127 3.07 -2.51 8.67
C GLN A 127 2.24 -2.50 7.37
N CYS A 128 1.27 -1.60 7.23
CA CYS A 128 0.35 -1.58 6.10
C CYS A 128 0.78 -0.63 4.98
N ILE A 129 1.57 0.42 5.27
CA ILE A 129 2.18 1.20 4.18
C ILE A 129 3.19 0.34 3.42
N ILE A 130 3.37 0.64 2.12
CA ILE A 130 4.47 0.06 1.36
C ILE A 130 5.74 0.78 1.79
N SER A 131 6.50 0.14 2.67
CA SER A 131 7.80 0.64 3.11
C SER A 131 8.90 0.08 2.22
N TRP A 132 10.13 0.53 2.44
CA TRP A 132 11.30 0.05 1.73
C TRP A 132 12.46 -0.13 2.69
N GLY A 133 13.39 -1.02 2.35
CA GLY A 133 14.61 -1.19 3.11
C GLY A 133 15.77 -1.69 2.26
N GLN A 134 16.98 -1.37 2.71
CA GLN A 134 18.20 -1.89 2.13
C GLN A 134 18.57 -3.21 2.79
N VAL A 135 18.82 -4.23 1.99
CA VAL A 135 19.31 -5.52 2.46
C VAL A 135 20.77 -5.38 2.85
N THR A 136 21.10 -5.67 4.10
CA THR A 136 22.46 -5.58 4.64
C THR A 136 23.12 -6.93 4.84
N ALA A 137 22.34 -8.02 4.89
CA ALA A 137 22.84 -9.39 4.93
C ALA A 137 21.76 -10.39 4.50
N VAL A 138 22.19 -11.47 3.84
CA VAL A 138 21.34 -12.62 3.46
C VAL A 138 21.87 -13.89 4.13
N ALA A 139 21.04 -14.54 4.97
CA ALA A 139 21.37 -15.77 5.67
C ALA A 139 20.25 -16.81 5.47
N GLY A 140 20.35 -17.59 4.40
CA GLY A 140 19.30 -18.56 4.03
C GLY A 140 17.97 -17.85 3.74
N PRO A 141 16.87 -18.14 4.46
CA PRO A 141 15.61 -17.41 4.30
C PRO A 141 15.55 -16.09 5.09
N ILE A 142 16.53 -15.81 5.94
CA ILE A 142 16.54 -14.61 6.78
C ILE A 142 17.23 -13.48 6.01
N LEU A 143 16.55 -12.35 5.89
CA LEU A 143 17.09 -11.11 5.37
C LEU A 143 17.26 -10.12 6.53
N THR A 144 18.45 -9.53 6.65
CA THR A 144 18.67 -8.38 7.52
C THR A 144 18.48 -7.11 6.71
N VAL A 145 17.59 -6.24 7.16
CA VAL A 145 17.13 -5.07 6.39
C VAL A 145 17.17 -3.83 7.26
N THR A 146 17.75 -2.76 6.74
CA THR A 146 17.68 -1.42 7.32
C THR A 146 16.55 -0.63 6.65
N ARG A 147 15.55 -0.20 7.42
CA ARG A 147 14.41 0.60 6.94
C ARG A 147 14.09 1.76 7.86
N GLN A 148 13.34 2.74 7.37
CA GLN A 148 12.75 3.78 8.22
C GLN A 148 11.34 3.36 8.64
N PRO A 149 11.04 3.24 9.95
CA PRO A 149 9.69 2.97 10.42
C PRO A 149 8.84 4.24 10.40
N LEU A 150 7.53 4.08 10.35
CA LEU A 150 6.57 5.14 10.63
C LEU A 150 6.53 5.41 12.13
N ILE A 151 6.73 6.66 12.53
CA ILE A 151 6.68 7.12 13.91
C ILE A 151 5.67 8.24 14.10
N LEU A 152 5.23 8.43 15.34
CA LEU A 152 4.52 9.64 15.74
C LEU A 152 5.52 10.58 16.42
N HIS A 153 5.78 11.73 15.81
CA HIS A 153 6.66 12.77 16.34
C HIS A 153 5.87 14.08 16.44
N GLN A 154 5.76 14.64 17.66
CA GLN A 154 5.00 15.88 17.92
C GLN A 154 3.56 15.83 17.37
N ASN A 155 2.85 14.71 17.60
CA ASN A 155 1.50 14.46 17.09
C ASN A 155 1.37 14.48 15.56
N LYS A 156 2.47 14.21 14.83
CA LYS A 156 2.48 14.08 13.38
C LYS A 156 3.16 12.78 12.98
N LEU A 157 2.64 12.14 11.94
CA LEU A 157 3.26 10.96 11.34
C LEU A 157 4.50 11.37 10.56
N ALA A 158 5.59 10.64 10.76
CA ALA A 158 6.85 10.85 10.07
C ALA A 158 7.58 9.53 9.84
N LEU A 159 8.54 9.51 8.92
CA LEU A 159 9.51 8.42 8.83
C LEU A 159 10.61 8.66 9.86
N GLY A 160 10.83 7.67 10.73
CA GLY A 160 11.80 7.73 11.81
C GLY A 160 13.24 7.50 11.35
N ALA A 161 14.13 7.42 12.34
CA ALA A 161 15.51 7.00 12.11
C ALA A 161 15.54 5.56 11.57
N PRO A 162 16.51 5.22 10.69
CA PRO A 162 16.65 3.86 10.20
C PRO A 162 16.85 2.86 11.34
N ILE A 163 16.13 1.75 11.27
CA ILE A 163 16.27 0.59 12.17
C ILE A 163 16.67 -0.63 11.36
N THR A 164 17.48 -1.50 11.96
CA THR A 164 17.82 -2.80 11.39
C THR A 164 16.92 -3.86 11.99
N GLN A 165 16.35 -4.71 11.15
CA GLN A 165 15.55 -5.84 11.60
C GLN A 165 15.76 -7.07 10.70
N GLN A 166 15.38 -8.22 11.23
CA GLN A 166 15.34 -9.46 10.48
C GLN A 166 13.92 -9.74 9.98
N ILE A 167 13.81 -10.11 8.71
CA ILE A 167 12.57 -10.58 8.11
C ILE A 167 12.80 -11.95 7.46
N ILE A 168 11.73 -12.72 7.33
CA ILE A 168 11.78 -14.04 6.70
C ILE A 168 11.20 -13.92 5.29
N ARG A 169 11.97 -14.29 4.27
CA ARG A 169 11.45 -14.38 2.90
C ARG A 169 10.60 -15.66 2.74
N PRO A 170 9.38 -15.59 2.17
CA PRO A 170 8.57 -16.77 1.93
C PRO A 170 9.26 -17.74 0.97
N PHE A 171 9.16 -19.05 1.24
CA PHE A 171 9.76 -20.12 0.42
C PHE A 171 8.93 -20.48 -0.84
N THR A 172 7.81 -19.80 -1.10
CA THR A 172 6.85 -20.19 -2.13
C THR A 172 7.28 -19.73 -3.54
N ALA A 173 8.07 -20.58 -4.18
CA ALA A 173 8.15 -20.89 -5.61
C ALA A 173 7.67 -19.82 -6.60
N THR A 174 8.42 -18.73 -6.75
CA THR A 174 8.70 -18.08 -8.05
C THR A 174 9.93 -17.17 -7.88
N SER A 175 11.11 -17.71 -8.22
CA SER A 175 12.39 -17.13 -8.72
C SER A 175 12.87 -15.69 -8.44
N THR A 176 12.08 -14.75 -7.93
CA THR A 176 12.47 -13.33 -7.80
C THR A 176 13.14 -13.03 -6.46
N PHE A 177 12.72 -13.66 -5.36
CA PHE A 177 13.28 -13.41 -4.02
C PHE A 177 14.55 -14.21 -3.72
N ASP A 178 14.81 -15.25 -4.51
CA ASP A 178 16.07 -15.99 -4.46
C ASP A 178 17.26 -15.15 -4.95
N GLN A 179 16.97 -14.10 -5.74
CA GLN A 179 17.96 -13.19 -6.30
C GLN A 179 18.33 -12.03 -5.38
N ILE A 180 17.65 -11.88 -4.24
CA ILE A 180 17.95 -10.82 -3.27
C ILE A 180 19.40 -11.00 -2.80
N LYS A 181 20.17 -9.93 -2.91
CA LYS A 181 21.56 -9.84 -2.47
C LYS A 181 21.77 -8.61 -1.59
N ASP A 182 22.95 -8.55 -0.97
CA ASP A 182 23.39 -7.39 -0.21
C ASP A 182 23.33 -6.13 -1.09
N ASN A 183 22.87 -5.03 -0.48
CA ASN A 183 22.63 -3.72 -1.07
C ASN A 183 21.42 -3.60 -2.02
N ASP A 184 20.68 -4.67 -2.27
CA ASP A 184 19.39 -4.51 -2.93
C ASP A 184 18.44 -3.66 -2.08
N ILE A 185 17.61 -2.87 -2.75
CA ILE A 185 16.49 -2.19 -2.12
C ILE A 185 15.24 -3.00 -2.39
N ILE A 186 14.51 -3.34 -1.34
CA ILE A 186 13.26 -4.09 -1.43
C ILE A 186 12.10 -3.26 -0.90
N SER A 187 10.92 -3.44 -1.51
CA SER A 187 9.66 -2.96 -0.92
C SER A 187 9.11 -4.00 0.07
N LEU A 188 8.49 -3.52 1.15
CA LEU A 188 7.97 -4.33 2.25
C LEU A 188 6.50 -3.98 2.53
N HIS A 189 5.71 -5.01 2.83
CA HIS A 189 4.35 -4.88 3.35
C HIS A 189 4.13 -6.00 4.37
N TRP A 190 3.74 -5.65 5.60
CA TRP A 190 3.65 -6.57 6.76
C TRP A 190 4.94 -7.36 7.01
N ASN A 191 6.08 -6.67 7.07
CA ASN A 191 7.43 -7.25 7.18
C ASN A 191 7.76 -8.32 6.12
N THR A 192 6.98 -8.41 5.04
CA THR A 192 7.15 -9.41 3.98
C THR A 192 7.76 -8.73 2.75
N PRO A 193 8.85 -9.26 2.17
CA PRO A 193 9.40 -8.73 0.93
C PRO A 193 8.39 -8.88 -0.22
N CYS A 194 8.18 -7.80 -0.98
CA CYS A 194 7.26 -7.82 -2.12
C CYS A 194 8.00 -7.80 -3.46
N GLU A 195 9.02 -6.96 -3.62
CA GLU A 195 9.73 -6.73 -4.89
C GLU A 195 11.14 -6.18 -4.61
N ILE A 196 12.11 -6.49 -5.48
CA ILE A 196 13.38 -5.74 -5.58
C ILE A 196 13.09 -4.52 -6.45
N ILE A 197 13.35 -3.31 -5.94
CA ILE A 197 12.97 -2.07 -6.61
C ILE A 197 14.18 -1.26 -7.09
N SER A 198 14.03 -0.64 -8.25
CA SER A 198 15.03 0.27 -8.82
C SER A 198 15.12 1.60 -8.06
N ALA A 199 16.19 2.36 -8.28
CA ALA A 199 16.34 3.71 -7.74
C ALA A 199 15.20 4.66 -8.18
N TYR A 200 14.68 4.48 -9.40
CA TYR A 200 13.54 5.24 -9.91
C TYR A 200 12.25 4.91 -9.15
N GLN A 201 11.94 3.63 -8.98
CA GLN A 201 10.79 3.18 -8.20
C GLN A 201 10.90 3.61 -6.72
N LEU A 202 12.09 3.54 -6.13
CA LEU A 202 12.33 4.04 -4.78
C LEU A 202 12.05 5.55 -4.67
N THR A 203 12.48 6.34 -5.67
CA THR A 203 12.23 7.79 -5.70
C THR A 203 10.73 8.08 -5.76
N ASN A 204 9.98 7.34 -6.58
CA ASN A 204 8.52 7.46 -6.62
C ASN A 204 7.89 7.05 -5.29
N LEU A 205 8.23 5.89 -4.74
CA LEU A 205 7.66 5.42 -3.49
C LEU A 205 7.87 6.43 -2.36
N LYS A 206 9.07 7.01 -2.27
CA LYS A 206 9.36 8.12 -1.35
C LYS A 206 8.46 9.34 -1.62
N LYS A 207 8.31 9.76 -2.87
CA LYS A 207 7.47 10.90 -3.26
C LYS A 207 6.02 10.70 -2.83
N TYR A 208 5.39 9.57 -3.20
CA TYR A 208 3.97 9.33 -2.94
C TYR A 208 3.68 9.06 -1.46
N THR A 209 4.59 8.39 -0.74
CA THR A 209 4.50 8.18 0.71
C THR A 209 4.61 9.50 1.46
N ASN A 210 5.61 10.33 1.17
CA ASN A 210 5.76 11.65 1.81
C ASN A 210 4.58 12.58 1.51
N TRP A 211 4.04 12.51 0.28
CA TRP A 211 2.84 13.26 -0.07
C TRP A 211 1.62 12.82 0.76
N SER A 212 1.44 11.52 0.93
CA SER A 212 0.37 10.95 1.75
C SER A 212 0.51 11.30 3.22
N LEU A 213 1.74 11.32 3.75
CA LEU A 213 2.04 11.77 5.11
C LEU A 213 1.71 13.25 5.30
N LYS A 214 2.10 14.11 4.35
CA LYS A 214 1.78 15.55 4.38
C LYS A 214 0.27 15.78 4.47
N LEU A 215 -0.52 15.05 3.67
CA LEU A 215 -1.98 15.14 3.70
C LEU A 215 -2.56 14.59 5.02
N ALA A 216 -2.04 13.46 5.52
CA ALA A 216 -2.50 12.85 6.77
C ALA A 216 -2.33 13.81 7.96
N ASN A 217 -1.17 14.45 8.03
CA ASN A 217 -0.75 15.38 9.07
C ASN A 217 -1.57 16.68 9.13
N GLN A 218 -2.48 16.94 8.19
CA GLN A 218 -3.41 18.07 8.27
C GLN A 218 -4.55 17.82 9.26
N THR A 219 -4.78 16.56 9.65
CA THR A 219 -5.98 16.16 10.41
C THR A 219 -5.70 15.28 11.63
N ILE A 220 -4.43 14.93 11.85
CA ILE A 220 -3.89 14.28 13.05
C ILE A 220 -3.52 15.36 14.06
#